data_AF-U9TDY4-F1
#
_entry.id   AF-U9TDY4-F1
#
_cell.length_a   1.000
_cell.length_b   1.000
_cell.length_c   1.000
_cell.angle_alpha   90.00
_cell.angle_beta   90.00
_cell.angle_gamma   90.00
#
_symmetry.space_group_name_H-M   'P 1'
#
loop_
_entity.id
_entity.type
_entity.pdbx_description
1 polymer ?
#
loop_
_entity_poly.entity_id
_entity_poly.type
_entity_poly.pdbx_seq_one_letter_code
_entity_poly.pdbx_strand_id
1 'polypeptide(L)'
;MFIIAISVDDYFSKSTEFRTWLREDKDKFFDELSSEQAHRYFKKFVSAWNKHKLDKKYYDGIRSSQLTSSETTRYKWKNLKINQDEIDTIKHSVDRQTNTNFAMEVQMRSGNNKIDTTSKRSIGPIMPPSLSKGGYEEEMDQEDRERYERALKKKELKDFKKTHEATLDELVPRETGREAIIEKKRAKNAYHRREVSPDVELNDRDLMGDDDFQSRFAAHKRARDAREKQKQSYKAEKAASLQEKAIAYQSKEQNTMDMFKKLAEEQRKAGRGMWSQSNNSDNM
;
A
#
# COMPACT_ATOMS: atom_id res chain seq x y z
N MET A 1 -10.82 33.36 -17.00
CA MET A 1 -11.23 32.52 -15.86
C MET A 1 -12.24 33.31 -15.04
N PHE A 2 -13.51 32.93 -15.03
CA PHE A 2 -14.49 33.52 -14.12
C PHE A 2 -14.29 32.89 -12.74
N ILE A 3 -13.65 33.64 -11.84
CA ILE A 3 -13.47 33.23 -10.45
C ILE A 3 -14.80 33.52 -9.75
N ILE A 4 -15.43 32.47 -9.23
CA ILE A 4 -16.69 32.57 -8.50
C ILE A 4 -16.37 33.21 -7.14
N ALA A 5 -17.08 34.29 -6.81
CA ALA A 5 -17.01 34.91 -5.50
C ALA A 5 -17.57 33.93 -4.47
N ILE A 6 -16.81 33.72 -3.39
CA ILE A 6 -17.22 32.78 -2.33
C ILE A 6 -17.92 33.52 -1.20
N SER A 7 -18.83 32.82 -0.54
CA SER A 7 -19.56 33.31 0.65
C SER A 7 -19.11 32.57 1.91
N VAL A 8 -19.59 33.04 3.08
CA VAL A 8 -19.38 32.37 4.38
C VAL A 8 -19.95 30.95 4.38
N ASP A 9 -20.97 30.70 3.56
CA ASP A 9 -21.64 29.39 3.42
C ASP A 9 -20.78 28.35 2.68
N ASP A 10 -19.78 28.78 1.91
CA ASP A 10 -18.86 27.90 1.18
C ASP A 10 -17.76 27.32 2.08
N TYR A 11 -17.90 27.44 3.40
CA TYR A 11 -16.92 27.01 4.40
C TYR A 11 -16.50 25.54 4.22
N PHE A 12 -17.46 24.65 3.96
CA PHE A 12 -17.18 23.22 3.81
C PHE A 12 -16.57 22.88 2.45
N SER A 13 -17.11 23.46 1.38
CA SER A 13 -16.64 23.28 0.00
C SER A 13 -15.22 23.80 -0.20
N LYS A 14 -14.83 24.84 0.55
CA LYS A 14 -13.50 25.47 0.50
C LYS A 14 -12.62 25.21 1.73
N SER A 15 -12.95 24.18 2.51
CA SER A 15 -12.26 23.87 3.76
C SER A 15 -10.81 23.43 3.55
N THR A 16 -10.48 22.82 2.42
CA THR A 16 -9.10 22.39 2.09
C THR A 16 -8.22 23.58 1.71
N GLU A 17 -8.72 24.51 0.91
CA GLU A 17 -8.03 25.76 0.55
C GLU A 17 -7.92 26.70 1.76
N PHE A 18 -8.92 26.73 2.63
CA PHE A 18 -8.86 27.51 3.86
C PHE A 18 -7.79 26.99 4.84
N ARG A 19 -7.64 25.67 4.97
CA ARG A 19 -6.64 25.03 5.84
C ARG A 19 -5.21 25.30 5.37
N THR A 20 -4.96 25.26 4.06
CA THR A 20 -3.66 25.60 3.49
C THR A 20 -3.32 27.07 3.70
N TRP A 21 -4.28 27.97 3.50
CA TRP A 21 -4.09 29.41 3.74
C TRP A 21 -3.80 29.73 5.22
N LEU A 22 -4.49 29.08 6.16
CA LEU A 22 -4.21 29.25 7.59
C LEU A 22 -2.78 28.88 7.98
N ARG A 23 -2.19 27.90 7.29
CA ARG A 23 -0.81 27.52 7.51
C ARG A 23 0.15 28.54 6.90
N GLU A 24 0.04 28.82 5.60
CA GLU A 24 1.01 29.70 4.92
C GLU A 24 0.98 31.14 5.42
N ASP A 25 -0.22 31.67 5.74
CA ASP A 25 -0.41 33.09 6.00
C ASP A 25 -0.45 33.43 7.51
N LYS A 26 -0.70 32.41 8.35
CA LYS A 26 -0.89 32.58 9.80
C LYS A 26 -0.15 31.57 10.69
N ASP A 27 0.47 30.53 10.13
CA ASP A 27 1.14 29.44 10.86
C ASP A 27 0.29 28.79 11.99
N LYS A 28 -1.03 28.78 11.81
CA LYS A 28 -1.98 28.23 12.78
C LYS A 28 -2.57 26.93 12.28
N PHE A 29 -2.68 25.96 13.18
CA PHE A 29 -3.32 24.69 12.88
C PHE A 29 -4.82 24.80 13.16
N PHE A 30 -5.61 24.10 12.34
CA PHE A 30 -7.06 24.01 12.53
C PHE A 30 -7.43 23.51 13.93
N ASP A 31 -6.61 22.61 14.48
CA ASP A 31 -6.81 21.97 15.79
C ASP A 31 -6.67 22.95 16.98
N GLU A 32 -5.96 24.06 16.79
CA GLU A 32 -5.80 25.10 17.82
C GLU A 32 -6.91 26.15 17.79
N LEU A 33 -7.79 26.07 16.79
CA LEU A 33 -8.75 27.11 16.47
C LEU A 33 -10.14 26.69 16.94
N SER A 34 -10.74 27.49 17.81
CA SER A 34 -12.17 27.31 18.13
C SER A 34 -13.03 27.53 16.89
N SER A 35 -14.21 26.93 16.86
CA SER A 35 -15.18 27.11 15.77
C SER A 35 -15.43 28.60 15.49
N GLU A 36 -15.61 29.43 16.52
CA GLU A 36 -15.86 30.86 16.32
C GLU A 36 -14.66 31.60 15.72
N GLN A 37 -13.45 31.26 16.13
CA GLN A 37 -12.23 31.81 15.54
C GLN A 37 -12.06 31.34 14.09
N ALA A 38 -12.32 30.07 13.78
CA ALA A 38 -12.26 29.53 12.42
C ALA A 38 -13.17 30.32 11.46
N HIS A 39 -14.41 30.60 11.85
CA HIS A 39 -15.32 31.42 11.05
C HIS A 39 -14.83 32.88 10.90
N ARG A 40 -14.23 33.48 11.94
CA ARG A 40 -13.63 34.83 11.83
C ARG A 40 -12.47 34.86 10.84
N TYR A 41 -11.61 33.84 10.84
CA TYR A 41 -10.53 33.72 9.87
C TYR A 41 -11.07 33.40 8.47
N PHE A 42 -12.14 32.63 8.36
CA PHE A 42 -12.79 32.35 7.08
C PHE A 42 -13.34 33.63 6.44
N LYS A 43 -13.93 34.56 7.21
CA LYS A 43 -14.33 35.87 6.68
C LYS A 43 -13.15 36.67 6.10
N LYS A 44 -11.97 36.58 6.73
CA LYS A 44 -10.75 37.21 6.20
C LYS A 44 -10.27 36.51 4.93
N PHE A 45 -10.33 35.19 4.88
CA PHE A 45 -10.05 34.39 3.70
C PHE A 45 -10.97 34.74 2.54
N VAL A 46 -12.29 34.80 2.77
CA VAL A 46 -13.29 35.23 1.77
C VAL A 46 -12.97 36.62 1.23
N SER A 47 -12.64 37.58 2.10
CA SER A 47 -12.25 38.91 1.62
C SER A 47 -10.97 38.88 0.79
N ALA A 48 -9.99 38.05 1.13
CA ALA A 48 -8.72 37.95 0.40
C ALA A 48 -8.89 37.19 -0.93
N TRP A 49 -9.75 36.17 -0.94
CA TRP A 49 -10.14 35.39 -2.11
C TRP A 49 -10.86 36.25 -3.14
N ASN A 50 -11.86 37.01 -2.71
CA ASN A 50 -12.63 37.91 -3.55
C ASN A 50 -11.80 39.10 -4.05
N LYS A 51 -10.73 39.47 -3.32
CA LYS A 51 -9.73 40.48 -3.73
C LYS A 51 -8.58 39.91 -4.57
N HIS A 52 -8.65 38.64 -4.98
CA HIS A 52 -7.63 37.96 -5.79
C HIS A 52 -6.19 38.11 -5.26
N LYS A 53 -6.01 38.20 -3.93
CA LYS A 53 -4.70 38.39 -3.29
C LYS A 53 -4.00 37.07 -2.96
N LEU A 54 -4.67 35.94 -3.13
CA LEU A 54 -4.10 34.63 -2.86
C LEU A 54 -3.30 34.14 -4.07
N ASP A 55 -2.36 33.23 -3.83
CA ASP A 55 -1.58 32.58 -4.88
C ASP A 55 -2.50 31.77 -5.81
N LYS A 56 -2.10 31.61 -7.07
CA LYS A 56 -2.90 30.90 -8.09
C LYS A 56 -3.27 29.47 -7.68
N LYS A 57 -2.41 28.85 -6.86
CA LYS A 57 -2.57 27.50 -6.29
C LYS A 57 -3.89 27.32 -5.54
N TYR A 58 -4.37 28.38 -4.90
CA TYR A 58 -5.62 28.34 -4.13
C TYR A 58 -6.85 28.30 -5.05
N TYR A 59 -6.78 28.93 -6.22
CA TYR A 59 -7.90 29.03 -7.16
C TYR A 59 -8.05 27.79 -8.06
N ASP A 60 -6.94 27.08 -8.33
CA ASP A 60 -6.92 25.88 -9.18
C ASP A 60 -7.46 24.62 -8.47
N GLY A 61 -7.74 24.71 -7.16
CA GLY A 61 -8.33 23.64 -6.35
C GLY A 61 -7.27 22.66 -5.83
N ILE A 62 -6.96 22.74 -4.54
CA ILE A 62 -5.96 21.90 -3.89
C ILE A 62 -6.63 20.60 -3.45
N ARG A 63 -6.07 19.45 -3.86
CA ARG A 63 -6.57 18.15 -3.43
C ARG A 63 -6.16 17.87 -1.98
N SER A 64 -7.08 17.31 -1.19
CA SER A 64 -6.78 16.82 0.16
C SER A 64 -5.67 15.75 0.18
N SER A 65 -5.45 15.05 -0.95
CA SER A 65 -4.35 14.11 -1.16
C SER A 65 -2.98 14.77 -1.34
N GLN A 66 -2.93 16.04 -1.75
CA GLN A 66 -1.69 16.83 -1.85
C GLN A 66 -1.28 17.42 -0.49
N LEU A 67 -2.22 17.53 0.46
CA LEU A 67 -1.87 17.88 1.82
C LEU A 67 -1.29 16.65 2.52
N THR A 68 -0.08 16.78 3.03
CA THR A 68 0.48 15.71 3.86
C THR A 68 -0.24 15.70 5.22
N SER A 69 -0.48 14.52 5.80
CA SER A 69 -1.13 14.39 7.12
C SER A 69 -0.39 15.13 8.24
N SER A 70 0.90 15.44 8.03
CA SER A 70 1.69 16.30 8.93
C SER A 70 1.32 17.79 8.85
N GLU A 71 0.61 18.20 7.81
CA GLU A 71 0.20 19.58 7.57
C GLU A 71 -1.19 19.87 8.16
N THR A 72 -2.02 18.83 8.31
CA THR A 72 -3.37 18.97 8.86
C THR A 72 -3.38 18.94 10.39
N THR A 73 -2.42 18.26 11.02
CA THR A 73 -2.34 18.09 12.47
C THR A 73 -0.89 18.24 12.97
N ARG A 74 -0.70 18.88 14.13
CA ARG A 74 0.64 18.95 14.80
C ARG A 74 1.09 17.59 15.34
N TYR A 75 0.17 16.65 15.48
CA TYR A 75 0.46 15.33 16.01
C TYR A 75 1.30 14.53 15.02
N LYS A 76 2.62 14.56 15.22
CA LYS A 76 3.55 13.69 14.52
C LYS A 76 3.44 12.31 15.16
N TRP A 77 2.91 11.36 14.40
CA TRP A 77 2.93 9.95 14.76
C TRP A 77 4.38 9.48 14.84
N LYS A 78 4.97 9.58 16.02
CA LYS A 78 6.31 9.07 16.31
C LYS A 78 6.28 7.54 16.15
N ASN A 79 7.13 7.01 15.27
CA ASN A 79 7.45 5.58 15.09
C ASN A 79 6.73 4.78 14.00
N LEU A 80 6.36 5.38 12.87
CA LEU A 80 6.13 4.59 11.66
C LEU A 80 7.28 4.83 10.67
N LYS A 81 8.26 3.91 10.65
CA LYS A 81 9.21 3.74 9.54
C LYS A 81 8.48 3.18 8.32
N ILE A 82 7.37 3.81 7.94
CA ILE A 82 6.68 3.46 6.70
C ILE A 82 7.35 4.25 5.59
N ASN A 83 7.63 3.58 4.48
CA ASN A 83 8.15 4.21 3.28
C ASN A 83 7.16 5.28 2.82
N GLN A 84 7.60 6.54 2.78
CA GLN A 84 6.76 7.68 2.38
C GLN A 84 6.11 7.45 1.01
N ASP A 85 6.84 6.82 0.09
CA ASP A 85 6.39 6.48 -1.26
C ASP A 85 5.22 5.47 -1.27
N GLU A 86 5.21 4.52 -0.32
CA GLU A 86 4.11 3.57 -0.16
C GLU A 86 2.85 4.28 0.37
N ILE A 87 3.02 5.24 1.28
CA ILE A 87 1.90 6.04 1.79
C ILE A 87 1.31 6.88 0.66
N ASP A 88 2.15 7.53 -0.14
CA ASP A 88 1.69 8.43 -1.18
C ASP A 88 1.01 7.66 -2.33
N THR A 89 1.51 6.47 -2.69
CA THR A 89 0.81 5.58 -3.63
C THR A 89 -0.54 5.10 -3.10
N ILE A 90 -0.64 4.76 -1.80
CA ILE A 90 -1.92 4.40 -1.15
C ILE A 90 -2.89 5.59 -1.18
N LYS A 91 -2.42 6.80 -0.82
CA LYS A 91 -3.25 8.03 -0.87
C LYS A 91 -3.78 8.30 -2.27
N HIS A 92 -2.93 8.19 -3.29
CA HIS A 92 -3.35 8.39 -4.69
C HIS A 92 -4.36 7.33 -5.15
N SER A 93 -4.21 6.09 -4.69
CA SER A 93 -5.18 5.01 -4.95
C SER A 93 -6.55 5.31 -4.32
N VAL A 94 -6.55 5.71 -3.05
CA VAL A 94 -7.78 6.07 -2.32
C VAL A 94 -8.44 7.29 -2.93
N ASP A 95 -7.68 8.35 -3.25
CA ASP A 95 -8.21 9.56 -3.90
C ASP A 95 -8.81 9.25 -5.28
N ARG A 96 -8.19 8.35 -6.06
CA ARG A 96 -8.78 7.88 -7.32
C ARG A 96 -10.09 7.11 -7.13
N GLN A 97 -10.23 6.38 -6.03
CA GLN A 97 -11.44 5.61 -5.72
C GLN A 97 -12.55 6.46 -5.13
N THR A 98 -12.23 7.52 -4.38
CA THR A 98 -13.22 8.35 -3.69
C THR A 98 -13.60 9.61 -4.47
N ASN A 99 -12.75 10.09 -5.37
CA ASN A 99 -12.85 11.42 -5.96
C ASN A 99 -13.06 11.40 -7.48
N THR A 100 -13.84 10.44 -7.98
CA THR A 100 -14.13 10.27 -9.42
C THR A 100 -14.81 11.50 -10.03
N ASN A 101 -15.55 12.27 -9.24
CA ASN A 101 -16.28 13.45 -9.72
C ASN A 101 -15.39 14.70 -9.81
N PHE A 102 -14.35 14.82 -8.97
CA PHE A 102 -13.45 15.98 -8.96
C PHE A 102 -12.47 15.99 -10.13
N ALA A 103 -11.97 14.81 -10.54
CA ALA A 103 -11.12 14.70 -11.73
C ALA A 103 -11.84 15.17 -13.00
N MET A 104 -13.14 14.87 -13.11
CA MET A 104 -13.99 15.33 -14.21
C MET A 104 -14.28 16.83 -14.10
N GLU A 105 -14.56 17.36 -12.90
CA GLU A 105 -14.87 18.77 -12.68
C GLU A 105 -13.70 19.72 -12.95
N VAL A 106 -12.47 19.36 -12.55
CA VAL A 106 -11.25 20.14 -12.85
C VAL A 106 -10.94 20.14 -14.34
N GLN A 107 -11.19 19.01 -15.02
CA GLN A 107 -11.02 18.87 -16.46
C GLN A 107 -12.03 19.70 -17.25
N MET A 108 -13.22 19.96 -16.69
CA MET A 108 -14.23 20.83 -17.28
C MET A 108 -14.02 22.33 -16.97
N ARG A 109 -13.42 22.69 -15.83
CA ARG A 109 -13.15 24.10 -15.45
C ARG A 109 -11.85 24.65 -16.06
N SER A 110 -10.87 23.79 -16.28
CA SER A 110 -9.65 24.12 -17.01
C SER A 110 -9.90 23.89 -18.50
N GLY A 111 -10.36 24.92 -19.22
CA GLY A 111 -10.57 24.91 -20.68
C GLY A 111 -9.28 24.77 -21.51
N ASN A 112 -8.34 23.95 -21.06
CA ASN A 112 -7.09 23.64 -21.74
C ASN A 112 -7.20 22.27 -22.43
N ASN A 113 -7.74 22.28 -23.64
CA ASN A 113 -7.56 21.19 -24.60
C ASN A 113 -6.14 21.26 -25.19
N LYS A 114 -5.13 20.96 -24.38
CA LYS A 114 -3.85 20.46 -24.85
C LYS A 114 -3.60 19.10 -24.21
N ILE A 115 -4.02 18.08 -24.94
CA ILE A 115 -3.62 16.70 -24.72
C ILE A 115 -2.12 16.63 -25.06
N ASP A 116 -1.29 16.86 -24.05
CA ASP A 116 0.13 16.51 -24.11
C ASP A 116 0.22 14.98 -23.96
N THR A 117 0.25 14.30 -25.10
CA THR A 117 0.60 12.88 -25.20
C THR A 117 2.10 12.69 -24.92
N THR A 118 2.53 12.99 -23.70
CA THR A 118 3.91 12.67 -23.28
C THR A 118 3.95 11.25 -22.76
N SER A 119 4.35 10.39 -23.69
CA SER A 119 4.71 8.98 -23.56
C SER A 119 5.35 8.62 -22.20
N LYS A 120 4.81 7.57 -21.58
CA LYS A 120 5.44 6.84 -20.48
C LYS A 120 6.77 6.26 -21.00
N ARG A 121 7.89 6.66 -20.41
CA ARG A 121 9.21 6.13 -20.78
C ARG A 121 9.28 4.65 -20.41
N SER A 122 9.16 3.77 -21.41
CA SER A 122 9.48 2.35 -21.31
C SER A 122 10.98 2.15 -21.57
N ILE A 123 11.70 1.64 -20.57
CA ILE A 123 13.03 1.06 -20.77
C ILE A 123 12.82 -0.28 -21.49
N GLY A 124 13.13 -0.30 -22.80
CA GLY A 124 13.03 -1.44 -23.70
C GLY A 124 13.21 -1.00 -25.17
N PRO A 125 13.59 -1.89 -26.10
CA PRO A 125 13.85 -1.51 -27.49
C PRO A 125 12.63 -0.86 -28.16
N ILE A 126 12.87 0.26 -28.82
CA ILE A 126 11.87 1.22 -29.31
C ILE A 126 11.20 0.66 -30.57
N MET A 127 9.89 0.47 -30.52
CA MET A 127 9.06 0.22 -31.70
C MET A 127 8.87 1.55 -32.47
N PRO A 128 9.03 1.59 -33.81
CA PRO A 128 8.92 2.84 -34.56
C PRO A 128 7.49 3.42 -34.48
N PRO A 129 7.34 4.75 -34.41
CA PRO A 129 6.04 5.40 -34.30
C PRO A 129 5.28 5.26 -35.62
N SER A 130 4.10 4.64 -35.56
CA SER A 130 3.19 4.57 -36.70
C SER A 130 2.72 5.98 -37.07
N LEU A 131 3.20 6.49 -38.21
CA LEU A 131 2.58 7.63 -38.88
C LEU A 131 1.31 7.16 -39.58
N SER A 132 0.17 7.29 -38.91
CA SER A 132 -1.10 7.57 -39.57
C SER A 132 -2.07 8.11 -38.53
N LYS A 133 -2.45 9.38 -38.71
CA LYS A 133 -3.56 10.05 -38.02
C LYS A 133 -4.59 10.35 -39.10
N GLY A 134 -5.23 9.29 -39.58
CA GLY A 134 -6.53 9.30 -40.24
C GLY A 134 -7.48 8.47 -39.37
N GLY A 135 -8.73 8.87 -39.26
CA GLY A 135 -9.66 8.33 -38.27
C GLY A 135 -9.96 6.85 -38.46
N TYR A 136 -9.47 6.03 -37.54
CA TYR A 136 -10.05 4.75 -37.18
C TYR A 136 -10.55 4.92 -35.76
N GLU A 137 -11.87 4.92 -35.61
CA GLU A 137 -12.47 4.25 -34.46
C GLU A 137 -11.71 2.93 -34.35
N GLU A 138 -10.94 2.70 -33.30
CA GLU A 138 -10.45 1.35 -32.99
C GLU A 138 -11.73 0.53 -32.79
N GLU A 139 -12.21 -0.08 -33.88
CA GLU A 139 -13.18 -1.17 -33.80
C GLU A 139 -12.54 -2.14 -32.83
N MET A 140 -13.05 -2.16 -31.61
CA MET A 140 -12.59 -3.10 -30.61
C MET A 140 -12.83 -4.47 -31.23
N ASP A 141 -11.74 -5.14 -31.65
CA ASP A 141 -11.78 -6.46 -32.27
C ASP A 141 -12.71 -7.34 -31.45
N GLN A 142 -13.45 -8.25 -32.10
CA GLN A 142 -14.43 -9.10 -31.41
C GLN A 142 -13.81 -9.81 -30.17
N GLU A 143 -12.53 -10.19 -30.26
CA GLU A 143 -11.76 -10.76 -29.15
C GLU A 143 -11.58 -9.81 -27.95
N ASP A 144 -11.33 -8.52 -28.20
CA ASP A 144 -11.14 -7.53 -27.14
C ASP A 144 -12.48 -7.16 -26.49
N ARG A 145 -13.57 -7.15 -27.27
CA ARG A 145 -14.93 -7.03 -26.74
C ARG A 145 -15.27 -8.19 -25.82
N GLU A 146 -14.97 -9.42 -26.24
CA GLU A 146 -15.15 -10.62 -25.41
C GLU A 146 -14.29 -10.61 -24.14
N ARG A 147 -13.04 -10.12 -24.23
CA ARG A 147 -12.17 -9.95 -23.05
C ARG A 147 -12.75 -8.95 -22.07
N TYR A 148 -13.25 -7.82 -22.56
CA TYR A 148 -13.89 -6.78 -21.75
C TYR A 148 -15.16 -7.32 -21.08
N GLU A 149 -16.03 -7.99 -21.84
CA GLU A 149 -17.24 -8.62 -21.31
C GLU A 149 -16.93 -9.69 -20.28
N ARG A 150 -15.92 -10.55 -20.51
CA ARG A 150 -15.46 -11.54 -19.55
C ARG A 150 -14.91 -10.90 -18.28
N ALA A 151 -14.21 -9.77 -18.40
CA ALA A 151 -13.72 -9.01 -17.24
C ALA A 151 -14.89 -8.39 -16.45
N LEU A 152 -15.89 -7.88 -17.15
CA LEU A 152 -17.09 -7.27 -16.57
C LEU A 152 -17.93 -8.34 -15.83
N LYS A 153 -18.21 -9.48 -16.46
CA LYS A 153 -18.87 -10.64 -15.82
C LYS A 153 -18.11 -11.12 -14.58
N LYS A 154 -16.76 -11.17 -14.64
CA LYS A 154 -15.93 -11.52 -13.47
C LYS A 154 -16.05 -10.50 -12.34
N LYS A 155 -16.20 -9.22 -12.65
CA LYS A 155 -16.41 -8.15 -11.66
C LYS A 155 -17.79 -8.30 -11.02
N GLU A 156 -18.84 -8.47 -11.83
CA GLU A 156 -20.21 -8.67 -11.36
C GLU A 156 -20.32 -9.89 -10.44
N LEU A 157 -19.70 -11.02 -10.80
CA LEU A 157 -19.68 -12.22 -9.96
C LEU A 157 -18.97 -12.00 -8.62
N LYS A 158 -17.92 -11.17 -8.58
CA LYS A 158 -17.23 -10.82 -7.32
C LYS A 158 -18.10 -9.92 -6.45
N ASP A 159 -18.72 -8.93 -7.06
CA ASP A 159 -19.61 -7.99 -6.38
C ASP A 159 -20.82 -8.75 -5.82
N PHE A 160 -21.44 -9.64 -6.61
CA PHE A 160 -22.52 -10.52 -6.16
C PHE A 160 -22.09 -11.44 -5.00
N LYS A 161 -20.91 -12.06 -5.07
CA LYS A 161 -20.41 -12.90 -3.97
C LYS A 161 -20.20 -12.09 -2.69
N LYS A 162 -19.72 -10.86 -2.82
CA LYS A 162 -19.48 -9.96 -1.69
C LYS A 162 -20.79 -9.51 -1.05
N THR A 163 -21.78 -9.09 -1.86
CA THR A 163 -23.10 -8.70 -1.36
C THR A 163 -23.80 -9.90 -0.72
N HIS A 164 -23.74 -11.07 -1.36
CA HIS A 164 -24.31 -12.29 -0.82
C HIS A 164 -23.63 -12.71 0.51
N GLU A 165 -22.30 -12.66 0.58
CA GLU A 165 -21.55 -12.93 1.82
C GLU A 165 -21.95 -11.96 2.94
N ALA A 166 -22.11 -10.66 2.63
CA ALA A 166 -22.58 -9.67 3.60
C ALA A 166 -24.01 -9.95 4.07
N THR A 167 -24.93 -10.28 3.17
CA THR A 167 -26.31 -10.63 3.53
C THR A 167 -26.39 -11.88 4.43
N LEU A 168 -25.50 -12.86 4.22
CA LEU A 168 -25.43 -14.05 5.07
C LEU A 168 -24.82 -13.74 6.45
N ASP A 169 -23.90 -12.79 6.52
CA ASP A 169 -23.31 -12.33 7.78
C ASP A 169 -24.32 -11.56 8.63
N GLU A 170 -25.25 -10.84 7.99
CA GLU A 170 -26.39 -10.18 8.64
C GLU A 170 -27.49 -11.16 9.06
N LEU A 171 -27.74 -12.20 8.25
CA LEU A 171 -28.80 -13.19 8.49
C LEU A 171 -28.42 -14.23 9.55
N VAL A 172 -27.12 -14.55 9.67
CA VAL A 172 -26.61 -15.51 10.66
C VAL A 172 -25.53 -14.83 11.50
N PRO A 173 -25.81 -14.49 12.77
CA PRO A 173 -24.79 -14.02 13.69
C PRO A 173 -23.65 -15.05 13.77
N ARG A 174 -22.50 -14.71 13.18
CA ARG A 174 -21.29 -15.51 13.34
C ARG A 174 -20.65 -15.20 14.69
N GLU A 175 -19.98 -16.20 15.26
CA GLU A 175 -19.08 -16.00 16.41
C GLU A 175 -18.00 -14.99 16.01
N THR A 176 -18.14 -13.74 16.45
CA THR A 176 -17.21 -12.66 16.08
C THR A 176 -15.91 -12.80 16.87
N GLY A 177 -14.78 -13.12 16.20
CA GLY A 177 -13.47 -13.20 16.87
C GLY A 177 -12.29 -13.60 15.98
N ARG A 178 -11.07 -13.47 16.52
CA ARG A 178 -9.80 -13.93 15.90
C ARG A 178 -9.83 -15.43 15.61
N GLU A 179 -10.52 -16.20 16.43
CA GLU A 179 -10.67 -17.66 16.32
C GLU A 179 -11.56 -18.04 15.14
N ALA A 180 -12.68 -17.34 14.92
CA ALA A 180 -13.53 -17.58 13.75
C ALA A 180 -12.82 -17.26 12.42
N ILE A 181 -11.93 -16.26 12.41
CA ILE A 181 -11.09 -15.94 11.25
C ILE A 181 -10.08 -17.08 10.99
N ILE A 182 -9.47 -17.61 12.05
CA ILE A 182 -8.52 -18.73 11.96
C ILE A 182 -9.24 -19.99 11.48
N GLU A 183 -10.44 -20.27 11.98
CA GLU A 183 -11.21 -21.45 11.60
C GLU A 183 -11.77 -21.32 10.16
N LYS A 184 -12.25 -20.14 9.74
CA LYS A 184 -12.60 -19.87 8.33
C LYS A 184 -11.40 -20.09 7.40
N LYS A 185 -10.21 -19.65 7.81
CA LYS A 185 -8.98 -19.86 7.04
C LYS A 185 -8.56 -21.34 7.03
N ARG A 186 -8.69 -22.05 8.15
CA ARG A 186 -8.41 -23.48 8.27
C ARG A 186 -9.37 -24.31 7.43
N ALA A 187 -10.68 -24.04 7.50
CA ALA A 187 -11.72 -24.68 6.70
C ALA A 187 -11.51 -24.44 5.20
N LYS A 188 -11.19 -23.21 4.79
CA LYS A 188 -10.86 -22.91 3.39
C LYS A 188 -9.59 -23.63 2.92
N ASN A 189 -8.54 -23.66 3.74
CA ASN A 189 -7.33 -24.42 3.44
C ASN A 189 -7.58 -25.93 3.41
N ALA A 190 -8.44 -26.46 4.28
CA ALA A 190 -8.83 -27.86 4.30
C ALA A 190 -9.66 -28.21 3.06
N TYR A 191 -10.60 -27.36 2.66
CA TYR A 191 -11.36 -27.50 1.41
C TYR A 191 -10.46 -27.54 0.19
N HIS A 192 -9.46 -26.64 0.10
CA HIS A 192 -8.48 -26.65 -0.98
C HIS A 192 -7.43 -27.77 -0.90
N ARG A 193 -7.30 -28.45 0.25
CA ARG A 193 -6.43 -29.61 0.45
C ARG A 193 -7.15 -30.95 0.25
N ARG A 194 -8.48 -30.96 0.27
CA ARG A 194 -9.23 -32.15 -0.18
C ARG A 194 -8.88 -32.34 -1.65
N GLU A 195 -8.61 -33.59 -2.01
CA GLU A 195 -8.34 -33.96 -3.41
C GLU A 195 -9.42 -33.33 -4.28
N VAL A 196 -8.96 -32.59 -5.30
CA VAL A 196 -9.84 -32.01 -6.30
C VAL A 196 -10.68 -33.16 -6.85
N SER A 197 -12.01 -33.03 -6.79
CA SER A 197 -12.91 -34.09 -7.25
C SER A 197 -12.48 -34.57 -8.64
N PRO A 198 -12.54 -35.89 -8.92
CA PRO A 198 -12.18 -36.44 -10.24
C PRO A 198 -12.94 -35.81 -11.40
N ASP A 199 -14.08 -35.18 -11.11
CA ASP A 199 -14.87 -34.35 -12.03
C ASP A 199 -14.27 -32.94 -12.12
N VAL A 200 -13.10 -32.85 -12.78
CA VAL A 200 -12.55 -31.57 -13.21
C VAL A 200 -13.27 -31.22 -14.50
N GLU A 201 -14.16 -30.22 -14.47
CA GLU A 201 -14.70 -29.59 -15.68
C GLU A 201 -13.53 -29.00 -16.48
N LEU A 202 -12.97 -29.81 -17.39
CA LEU A 202 -12.02 -29.35 -18.37
C LEU A 202 -12.77 -28.42 -19.30
N ASN A 203 -12.20 -27.24 -19.53
CA ASN A 203 -12.75 -26.27 -20.46
C ASN A 203 -13.01 -26.95 -21.82
N ASP A 204 -14.16 -26.71 -22.47
CA ASP A 204 -14.51 -27.34 -23.75
C ASP A 204 -13.45 -27.12 -24.83
N ARG A 205 -12.69 -26.03 -24.73
CA ARG A 205 -11.53 -25.74 -25.59
C ARG A 205 -10.34 -26.70 -25.40
N ASP A 206 -10.17 -27.27 -24.21
CA ASP A 206 -9.18 -28.32 -23.94
C ASP A 206 -9.74 -29.72 -24.26
N LEU A 207 -11.08 -29.89 -24.26
CA LEU A 207 -11.76 -31.12 -24.70
C LEU A 207 -11.79 -31.25 -26.23
N MET A 208 -11.94 -30.14 -26.96
CA MET A 208 -12.14 -30.10 -28.42
C MET A 208 -10.84 -30.02 -29.23
N GLY A 209 -9.70 -30.39 -28.64
CA GLY A 209 -8.48 -30.78 -29.37
C GLY A 209 -8.04 -29.84 -30.50
N ASP A 210 -7.52 -28.67 -30.13
CA ASP A 210 -6.76 -27.80 -31.05
C ASP A 210 -5.25 -28.02 -30.80
N ASP A 211 -4.49 -28.16 -31.89
CA ASP A 211 -3.31 -29.01 -32.02
C ASP A 211 -2.08 -28.65 -31.12
N ASP A 212 -1.18 -29.63 -30.91
CA ASP A 212 0.07 -29.63 -30.13
C ASP A 212 -0.02 -29.73 -28.58
N PHE A 213 -0.68 -30.78 -28.07
CA PHE A 213 -0.73 -31.15 -26.65
C PHE A 213 0.66 -31.26 -25.98
N GLN A 214 1.65 -31.85 -26.66
CA GLN A 214 3.00 -32.04 -26.11
C GLN A 214 3.73 -30.71 -25.89
N SER A 215 3.63 -29.78 -26.85
CA SER A 215 4.24 -28.45 -26.75
C SER A 215 3.59 -27.63 -25.63
N ARG A 216 2.25 -27.70 -25.50
CA ARG A 216 1.50 -27.04 -24.43
C ARG A 216 1.82 -27.64 -23.05
N PHE A 217 1.94 -28.96 -22.93
CA PHE A 217 2.31 -29.62 -21.68
C PHE A 217 3.74 -29.26 -21.27
N ALA A 218 4.68 -29.24 -22.21
CA ALA A 218 6.06 -28.81 -21.96
C ALA A 218 6.13 -27.32 -21.56
N ALA A 219 5.37 -26.44 -22.22
CA ALA A 219 5.27 -25.02 -21.85
C ALA A 219 4.68 -24.85 -20.44
N HIS A 220 3.61 -25.59 -20.12
CA HIS A 220 2.99 -25.57 -18.80
C HIS A 220 3.94 -26.08 -17.70
N LYS A 221 4.65 -27.18 -17.95
CA LYS A 221 5.66 -27.72 -17.03
C LYS A 221 6.79 -26.72 -16.80
N ARG A 222 7.35 -26.12 -17.86
CA ARG A 222 8.38 -25.07 -17.75
C ARG A 222 7.89 -23.85 -16.97
N ALA A 223 6.65 -23.41 -17.19
CA ALA A 223 6.06 -22.30 -16.45
C ALA A 223 5.86 -22.63 -14.96
N ARG A 224 5.47 -23.87 -14.65
CA ARG A 224 5.34 -24.37 -13.28
C ARG A 224 6.71 -24.46 -12.59
N ASP A 225 7.69 -25.07 -13.25
CA ASP A 225 9.06 -25.21 -12.75
C ASP A 225 9.70 -23.83 -12.53
N ALA A 226 9.50 -22.86 -13.42
CA ALA A 226 9.99 -21.49 -13.26
C ALA A 226 9.35 -20.80 -12.04
N ARG A 227 8.04 -20.97 -11.84
CA ARG A 227 7.33 -20.43 -10.67
C ARG A 227 7.77 -21.09 -9.37
N GLU A 228 8.03 -22.40 -9.38
CA GLU A 228 8.54 -23.13 -8.22
C GLU A 228 9.98 -22.71 -7.89
N LYS A 229 10.85 -22.56 -8.89
CA LYS A 229 12.21 -22.02 -8.72
C LYS A 229 12.20 -20.61 -8.13
N GLN A 230 11.34 -19.72 -8.62
CA GLN A 230 11.21 -18.36 -8.06
C GLN A 230 10.72 -18.37 -6.61
N LYS A 231 9.79 -19.26 -6.26
CA LYS A 231 9.34 -19.44 -4.88
C LYS A 231 10.44 -20.02 -3.99
N GLN A 232 11.22 -20.96 -4.50
CA GLN A 232 12.34 -21.56 -3.78
C GLN A 232 13.46 -20.54 -3.55
N SER A 233 13.83 -19.74 -4.56
CA SER A 233 14.83 -18.69 -4.40
C SER A 233 14.41 -17.65 -3.36
N TYR A 234 13.14 -17.22 -3.40
CA TYR A 234 12.60 -16.30 -2.38
C TYR A 234 12.62 -16.92 -0.96
N LYS A 235 12.27 -18.19 -0.83
CA LYS A 235 12.34 -18.90 0.47
C LYS A 235 13.79 -19.05 0.94
N ALA A 236 14.71 -19.35 0.03
CA ALA A 236 16.13 -19.50 0.33
C ALA A 236 16.76 -18.16 0.75
N GLU A 237 16.47 -17.07 0.05
CA GLU A 237 16.90 -15.71 0.41
C GLU A 237 16.38 -15.33 1.81
N LYS A 238 15.10 -15.60 2.07
CA LYS A 238 14.52 -15.36 3.40
C LYS A 238 15.18 -16.22 4.48
N ALA A 239 15.45 -17.50 4.21
CA ALA A 239 16.14 -18.38 5.14
C ALA A 239 17.59 -17.92 5.40
N ALA A 240 18.33 -17.52 4.37
CA ALA A 240 19.67 -16.96 4.48
C ALA A 240 19.67 -15.69 5.33
N SER A 241 18.73 -14.76 5.11
CA SER A 241 18.61 -13.54 5.92
C SER A 241 18.32 -13.83 7.40
N LEU A 242 17.63 -14.94 7.70
CA LEU A 242 17.38 -15.37 9.08
C LEU A 242 18.59 -16.06 9.69
N GLN A 243 19.34 -16.84 8.90
CA GLN A 243 20.58 -17.46 9.33
C GLN A 243 21.67 -16.43 9.62
N GLU A 244 21.83 -15.41 8.77
CA GLU A 244 22.76 -14.29 9.01
C GLU A 244 22.45 -13.58 10.33
N LYS A 245 21.17 -13.34 10.61
CA LYS A 245 20.72 -12.78 11.89
C LYS A 245 21.05 -13.72 13.05
N ALA A 246 20.81 -15.03 12.91
CA ALA A 246 21.13 -16.01 13.94
C ALA A 246 22.63 -16.09 14.22
N ILE A 247 23.49 -16.10 13.19
CA ILE A 247 24.95 -16.07 13.31
C ILE A 247 25.41 -14.79 14.00
N ALA A 248 24.80 -13.65 13.66
CA ALA A 248 25.09 -12.37 14.33
C ALA A 248 24.70 -12.34 15.80
N TYR A 249 23.67 -13.09 16.22
CA TYR A 249 23.35 -13.27 17.64
C TYR A 249 24.31 -14.23 18.32
N GLN A 250 24.63 -15.36 17.69
CA GLN A 250 25.59 -16.34 18.22
C GLN A 250 26.97 -15.74 18.43
N SER A 251 27.46 -14.89 17.51
CA SER A 251 28.77 -14.23 17.67
C SER A 251 28.78 -13.21 18.81
N LYS A 252 27.66 -12.48 19.01
CA LYS A 252 27.50 -11.60 20.17
C LYS A 252 27.48 -12.41 21.47
N GLU A 253 26.75 -13.52 21.52
CA GLU A 253 26.71 -14.41 22.68
C GLU A 253 28.08 -15.01 22.99
N GLN A 254 28.82 -15.48 21.98
CA GLN A 254 30.18 -15.98 22.13
C GLN A 254 31.13 -14.90 22.66
N ASN A 255 31.08 -13.69 22.12
CA ASN A 255 31.88 -12.56 22.63
C ASN A 255 31.56 -12.26 24.10
N THR A 256 30.27 -12.31 24.48
CA THR A 256 29.89 -12.12 25.89
C THR A 256 30.37 -13.28 26.76
N MET A 257 30.25 -14.53 26.31
CA MET A 257 30.76 -15.69 27.03
C MET A 257 32.28 -15.63 27.19
N ASP A 258 33.01 -15.19 26.19
CA ASP A 258 34.48 -15.08 26.25
C ASP A 258 34.90 -13.93 27.18
N MET A 259 34.14 -12.84 27.22
CA MET A 259 34.32 -11.80 28.25
C MET A 259 34.08 -12.36 29.66
N PHE A 260 33.03 -13.16 29.85
CA PHE A 260 32.74 -13.81 31.13
C PHE A 260 33.80 -14.84 31.51
N LYS A 261 34.31 -15.64 30.57
CA LYS A 261 35.41 -16.58 30.81
C LYS A 261 36.67 -15.86 31.23
N LYS A 262 37.04 -14.75 30.55
CA LYS A 262 38.20 -13.92 30.94
C LYS A 262 38.04 -13.33 32.34
N LEU A 263 36.87 -12.81 32.68
CA LEU A 263 36.58 -12.29 34.02
C LEU A 263 36.65 -13.39 35.08
N ALA A 264 36.13 -14.59 34.78
CA ALA A 264 36.19 -15.74 35.66
C ALA A 264 37.63 -16.25 35.85
N GLU A 265 38.45 -16.27 34.80
CA GLU A 265 39.88 -16.61 34.88
C GLU A 265 40.66 -15.58 35.70
N GLU A 266 40.36 -14.29 35.55
CA GLU A 266 40.95 -13.22 36.34
C GLU A 266 40.55 -13.33 37.82
N GLN A 267 39.28 -13.59 38.12
CA GLN A 267 38.84 -13.89 39.49
C GLN A 267 39.46 -15.18 40.03
N ARG A 268 39.64 -16.23 39.21
CA ARG A 268 40.31 -17.46 39.63
C ARG A 268 41.79 -17.20 39.94
N LYS A 269 42.44 -16.31 39.17
CA LYS A 269 43.84 -15.91 39.37
C LYS A 269 44.00 -15.01 40.60
N ALA A 270 43.07 -14.07 40.82
CA ALA A 270 43.04 -13.18 41.99
C ALA A 270 42.62 -13.91 43.28
N GLY A 271 41.64 -14.82 43.20
CA GLY A 271 41.15 -15.64 44.31
C GLY A 271 42.09 -16.76 44.76
N ARG A 272 43.09 -17.12 43.93
CA ARG A 272 44.16 -18.06 44.32
C ARG A 272 45.15 -17.51 45.35
N GLY A 273 45.06 -16.22 45.69
CA GLY A 273 45.91 -15.57 46.70
C GLY A 273 45.26 -15.35 48.07
N MET A 274 43.94 -15.50 48.21
CA MET A 274 43.23 -15.07 49.45
C MET A 274 42.88 -16.23 50.41
N TRP A 275 42.93 -17.49 49.97
CA TRP A 275 42.48 -18.66 50.75
C TRP A 275 43.61 -19.66 51.10
N SER A 276 44.89 -19.25 51.03
CA SER A 276 46.04 -20.14 51.26
C SER A 276 46.92 -19.76 52.47
N GLN A 277 46.44 -18.94 53.40
CA GLN A 277 47.19 -18.53 54.59
C GLN A 277 46.31 -18.54 55.85
N SER A 278 45.89 -19.73 56.30
CA SER A 278 45.61 -20.00 57.71
C SER A 278 45.45 -21.50 57.89
N ASN A 279 46.53 -22.20 58.22
CA ASN A 279 46.56 -23.49 58.94
C ASN A 279 48.01 -23.98 58.98
N ASN A 280 48.87 -23.28 59.70
CA ASN A 280 50.11 -23.87 60.20
C ASN A 280 50.64 -23.10 61.41
N SER A 281 49.96 -23.23 62.54
CA SER A 281 50.53 -22.97 63.86
C SER A 281 49.65 -23.70 64.87
N ASP A 282 50.08 -24.90 65.25
CA ASP A 282 49.90 -25.48 66.59
C ASP A 282 50.56 -26.87 66.60
N ASN A 283 51.87 -26.86 66.84
CA ASN A 283 52.59 -28.01 67.35
C ASN A 283 53.67 -27.49 68.31
N MET A 284 53.29 -27.33 69.58
CA MET A 284 54.14 -27.43 70.78
C MET A 284 53.25 -27.56 72.01
#